data_AF-X1RR15-F1
#
_entry.id   AF-X1RR15-F1
#
_cell.length_a   1.000
_cell.length_b   1.000
_cell.length_c   1.000
_cell.angle_alpha   90.00
_cell.angle_beta   90.00
_cell.angle_gamma   90.00
#
_symmetry.space_group_name_H-M   'P 1'
#
loop_
_entity.id
_entity.type
_entity.pdbx_description
1 polymer ?
#
loop_
_entity_poly.entity_id
_entity_poly.type
_entity_poly.pdbx_seq_one_letter_code
_entity_poly.pdbx_strand_id
1 'polypeptide(L)'
;MKKISFFLLAMWISLAIVLTVEPAAVWFEALPPANSAEDADKLAEGHFEKAIELLRQENYQEAIFEYEKVIKLLPKSKIAQDAQYWIGQTYFRMGQLDEALSIFDKLIEDYPGSAIIPVTQLMMARVQKEKENNKLRAKSDATMDKKTIIDPKTGVEYKKTGILRGKKDVISYSLGLHLSSNG
;
A
#
# COMPACT_ATOMS: atom_id res chain seq x y z
N MET A 1 -90.22 -20.29 -25.18
CA MET A 1 -90.12 -18.85 -24.86
C MET A 1 -90.89 -18.54 -23.59
N LYS A 2 -90.19 -18.23 -22.50
CA LYS A 2 -90.53 -17.26 -21.43
C LYS A 2 -89.39 -17.29 -20.39
N LYS A 3 -88.61 -16.21 -20.36
CA LYS A 3 -87.54 -15.93 -19.39
C LYS A 3 -88.17 -15.13 -18.24
N ILE A 4 -87.92 -15.49 -16.98
CA ILE A 4 -87.96 -14.63 -15.79
C ILE A 4 -86.81 -15.16 -14.89
N SER A 5 -85.63 -14.56 -14.97
CA SER A 5 -85.11 -13.55 -14.02
C SER A 5 -84.86 -14.13 -12.61
N PHE A 6 -83.66 -14.69 -12.42
CA PHE A 6 -83.06 -14.94 -11.09
C PHE A 6 -81.76 -14.14 -10.94
N PHE A 7 -81.79 -12.90 -11.42
CA PHE A 7 -80.94 -11.84 -10.89
C PHE A 7 -81.80 -11.08 -9.87
N LEU A 8 -81.21 -10.73 -8.72
CA LEU A 8 -81.74 -9.88 -7.64
C LEU A 8 -82.32 -10.59 -6.39
N LEU A 9 -81.51 -11.39 -5.70
CA LEU A 9 -81.61 -11.46 -4.22
C LEU A 9 -80.31 -11.91 -3.54
N ALA A 10 -79.16 -11.34 -3.91
CA ALA A 10 -77.90 -11.55 -3.19
C ALA A 10 -77.00 -10.32 -3.22
N MET A 11 -77.59 -9.14 -3.11
CA MET A 11 -76.89 -7.90 -2.78
C MET A 11 -77.90 -6.99 -2.09
N TRP A 12 -77.44 -6.19 -1.11
CA TRP A 12 -78.21 -5.33 -0.20
C TRP A 12 -78.87 -6.17 0.91
N ILE A 13 -78.27 -6.34 2.09
CA ILE A 13 -78.16 -5.29 3.12
C ILE A 13 -76.84 -5.43 3.89
N SER A 14 -76.12 -4.30 3.90
CA SER A 14 -75.17 -3.76 4.89
C SER A 14 -73.97 -4.62 5.31
N LEU A 15 -72.73 -4.34 4.88
CA LEU A 15 -71.94 -3.10 5.10
C LEU A 15 -71.92 -2.66 6.57
N ALA A 16 -70.88 -3.10 7.30
CA ALA A 16 -70.10 -2.25 8.20
C ALA A 16 -68.84 -3.00 8.71
N ILE A 17 -67.66 -2.52 8.26
CA ILE A 17 -66.42 -2.41 9.04
C ILE A 17 -65.75 -3.77 9.33
N VAL A 18 -64.64 -4.15 8.68
CA VAL A 18 -63.30 -3.58 8.90
C VAL A 18 -62.48 -3.69 7.61
N LEU A 19 -61.97 -2.53 7.16
CA LEU A 19 -60.87 -2.39 6.22
C LEU A 19 -59.57 -2.93 6.84
N THR A 20 -58.62 -3.32 5.96
CA THR A 20 -57.21 -3.64 6.24
C THR A 20 -56.94 -5.01 6.83
N VAL A 21 -56.56 -5.96 5.98
CA VAL A 21 -55.16 -6.40 5.89
C VAL A 21 -54.89 -6.71 4.42
N GLU A 22 -54.25 -5.77 3.71
CA GLU A 22 -53.56 -6.06 2.45
C GLU A 22 -52.55 -7.20 2.72
N PRO A 23 -52.16 -8.04 1.74
CA PRO A 23 -51.10 -9.02 1.95
C PRO A 23 -49.80 -8.24 2.19
N ALA A 24 -49.59 -7.83 3.44
CA ALA A 24 -48.34 -7.27 3.90
C ALA A 24 -47.37 -8.40 3.67
N ALA A 25 -46.59 -8.23 2.61
CA ALA A 25 -45.35 -8.89 2.32
C ALA A 25 -44.93 -9.72 3.53
N VAL A 26 -45.00 -11.04 3.38
CA VAL A 26 -44.04 -11.87 4.10
C VAL A 26 -42.72 -11.46 3.47
N TRP A 27 -42.19 -10.34 3.95
CA TRP A 27 -40.89 -9.81 3.63
C TRP A 27 -39.99 -11.00 3.91
N PHE A 28 -39.43 -11.55 2.84
CA PHE A 28 -38.37 -12.52 2.92
C PHE A 28 -37.15 -11.73 3.42
N GLU A 29 -37.20 -11.31 4.68
CA GLU A 29 -36.04 -10.79 5.39
C GLU A 29 -35.27 -12.03 5.83
N ALA A 30 -34.78 -12.77 4.83
CA ALA A 30 -33.48 -13.38 4.98
C ALA A 30 -32.59 -12.22 5.45
N LEU A 31 -32.25 -12.25 6.75
CA LEU A 31 -31.21 -11.40 7.30
C LEU A 31 -30.11 -11.31 6.23
N PRO A 32 -29.64 -10.10 5.86
CA PRO A 32 -28.53 -10.01 4.91
C PRO A 32 -27.46 -10.98 5.42
N PRO A 33 -26.95 -11.90 4.56
CA PRO A 33 -26.05 -12.94 5.04
C PRO A 33 -24.96 -12.25 5.85
N ALA A 34 -24.67 -12.76 7.05
CA ALA A 34 -23.72 -12.23 8.03
C ALA A 34 -22.23 -12.23 7.54
N ASN A 35 -22.04 -12.14 6.23
CA ASN A 35 -20.84 -11.75 5.51
C ASN A 35 -21.11 -10.38 4.86
N SER A 36 -21.55 -9.43 5.68
CA SER A 36 -21.91 -8.08 5.27
C SER A 36 -20.64 -7.29 4.91
N ALA A 37 -20.76 -6.18 4.17
CA ALA A 37 -19.61 -5.33 3.85
C ALA A 37 -18.81 -4.92 5.11
N GLU A 38 -19.50 -4.74 6.24
CA GLU A 38 -18.88 -4.45 7.55
C GLU A 38 -17.95 -5.57 8.05
N ASP A 39 -18.29 -6.83 7.77
CA ASP A 39 -17.44 -7.98 8.14
C ASP A 39 -16.18 -8.04 7.27
N ALA A 40 -16.29 -7.67 5.99
CA ALA A 40 -15.15 -7.54 5.09
C ALA A 40 -14.24 -6.37 5.47
N ASP A 41 -14.82 -5.23 5.87
CA ASP A 41 -14.11 -4.06 6.38
C ASP A 41 -13.28 -4.39 7.62
N LYS A 42 -13.89 -4.98 8.65
CA LYS A 42 -13.19 -5.41 9.87
C LYS A 42 -12.10 -6.44 9.59
N LEU A 43 -12.36 -7.39 8.69
CA LEU A 43 -11.37 -8.40 8.32
C LEU A 43 -10.18 -7.78 7.59
N ALA A 44 -10.43 -6.84 6.68
CA ALA A 44 -9.38 -6.11 5.97
C ALA A 44 -8.55 -5.24 6.93
N GLU A 45 -9.19 -4.55 7.88
CA GLU A 45 -8.51 -3.81 8.95
C GLU A 45 -7.60 -4.72 9.78
N GLY A 46 -8.10 -5.88 10.21
CA GLY A 46 -7.30 -6.85 10.97
C GLY A 46 -6.09 -7.38 10.20
N HIS A 47 -6.23 -7.63 8.88
CA HIS A 47 -5.09 -7.98 8.03
C HIS A 47 -4.09 -6.83 7.89
N PHE A 48 -4.57 -5.59 7.75
CA PHE A 48 -3.72 -4.41 7.66
C PHE A 48 -2.91 -4.17 8.94
N GLU A 49 -3.55 -4.25 10.11
CA GLU A 49 -2.89 -4.13 11.42
C GLU A 49 -1.84 -5.22 11.63
N LYS A 50 -2.17 -6.47 11.27
CA LYS A 50 -1.21 -7.57 11.34
C LYS A 50 -0.02 -7.34 10.42
N ALA A 51 -0.24 -6.83 9.21
CA ALA A 51 0.83 -6.49 8.28
C ALA A 51 1.77 -5.41 8.84
N ILE A 52 1.23 -4.40 9.53
CA ILE A 52 2.03 -3.38 10.22
C ILE A 52 2.90 -4.03 11.30
N GLU A 53 2.35 -4.91 12.13
CA GLU A 53 3.12 -5.55 13.20
C GLU A 53 4.25 -6.41 12.63
N LEU A 54 3.97 -7.20 11.58
CA LEU A 54 4.98 -7.98 10.88
C LEU A 54 6.08 -7.09 10.29
N LEU A 55 5.70 -5.93 9.73
CA LEU A 55 6.66 -4.95 9.22
C LEU A 55 7.56 -4.39 10.33
N ARG A 56 7.03 -4.14 11.54
CA ARG A 56 7.86 -3.73 12.70
C ARG A 56 8.84 -4.81 13.16
N GLN A 57 8.47 -6.07 12.95
CA GLN A 57 9.30 -7.24 13.24
C GLN A 57 10.28 -7.57 12.10
N GLU A 58 10.29 -6.77 11.02
CA GLU A 58 11.08 -7.01 9.81
C GLU A 58 10.71 -8.32 9.07
N ASN A 59 9.54 -8.89 9.38
CA ASN A 59 8.96 -10.04 8.68
C ASN A 59 8.28 -9.57 7.39
N TYR A 60 9.10 -9.16 6.42
CA TYR A 60 8.66 -8.42 5.25
C TYR A 60 7.74 -9.23 4.32
N GLN A 61 8.06 -10.51 4.08
CA GLN A 61 7.28 -11.36 3.19
C GLN A 61 5.89 -11.63 3.74
N GLU A 62 5.79 -11.93 5.04
CA GLU A 62 4.51 -12.11 5.71
C GLU A 62 3.71 -10.80 5.76
N ALA A 63 4.37 -9.66 5.97
CA ALA A 63 3.72 -8.36 5.91
C ALA A 63 3.08 -8.10 4.54
N ILE A 64 3.82 -8.36 3.44
CA ILE A 64 3.30 -8.26 2.07
C ILE A 64 2.08 -9.16 1.89
N PHE A 65 2.17 -10.42 2.33
CA PHE A 65 1.06 -11.38 2.21
C PHE A 65 -0.21 -10.92 2.94
N GLU A 66 -0.08 -10.32 4.12
CA GLU A 66 -1.23 -9.77 4.84
C GLU A 66 -1.80 -8.53 4.13
N TYR A 67 -0.97 -7.63 3.58
CA TYR A 67 -1.46 -6.51 2.75
C TYR A 67 -2.17 -6.99 1.47
N GLU A 68 -1.70 -8.06 0.82
CA GLU A 68 -2.36 -8.62 -0.36
C GLU A 68 -3.78 -9.12 -0.06
N LYS A 69 -4.01 -9.66 1.15
CA LYS A 69 -5.37 -10.03 1.57
C LYS A 69 -6.28 -8.83 1.71
N VAL A 70 -5.78 -7.68 2.20
CA VAL A 70 -6.55 -6.42 2.25
C VAL A 70 -7.01 -6.03 0.86
N ILE A 71 -6.11 -6.05 -0.12
CA ILE A 71 -6.42 -5.72 -1.52
C ILE A 71 -7.43 -6.71 -2.09
N LYS A 72 -7.30 -8.00 -1.79
CA LYS A 72 -8.24 -9.03 -2.26
C LYS A 72 -9.64 -8.87 -1.66
N LEU A 73 -9.74 -8.49 -0.39
CA LEU A 73 -11.01 -8.29 0.31
C LEU A 73 -11.74 -7.05 -0.19
N LEU A 74 -11.02 -5.92 -0.34
CA LEU A 74 -11.62 -4.62 -0.63
C LEU A 74 -10.89 -3.89 -1.76
N PRO A 75 -10.85 -4.42 -2.99
CA PRO A 75 -9.96 -3.96 -4.06
C PRO A 75 -10.16 -2.53 -4.56
N LYS A 76 -11.25 -1.86 -4.19
CA LYS A 76 -11.54 -0.46 -4.59
C LYS A 76 -11.56 0.51 -3.41
N SER A 77 -11.22 0.03 -2.22
CA SER A 77 -11.26 0.81 -0.99
C SER A 77 -10.00 1.65 -0.82
N LYS A 78 -10.08 2.63 0.09
CA LYS A 78 -8.91 3.40 0.52
C LYS A 78 -7.88 2.50 1.23
N ILE A 79 -8.31 1.53 2.03
CA ILE A 79 -7.40 0.64 2.75
C ILE A 79 -6.62 -0.28 1.79
N ALA A 80 -7.19 -0.67 0.65
CA ALA A 80 -6.46 -1.39 -0.40
C ALA A 80 -5.41 -0.50 -1.09
N GLN A 81 -5.71 0.78 -1.32
CA GLN A 81 -4.75 1.75 -1.83
C GLN A 81 -3.57 1.91 -0.86
N ASP A 82 -3.88 2.09 0.43
CA ASP A 82 -2.88 2.18 1.49
C ASP A 82 -2.05 0.89 1.57
N ALA A 83 -2.69 -0.29 1.49
CA ALA A 83 -2.01 -1.59 1.53
C ALA A 83 -1.04 -1.76 0.35
N GLN A 84 -1.44 -1.40 -0.87
CA GLN A 84 -0.58 -1.47 -2.04
C GLN A 84 0.63 -0.52 -1.92
N TYR A 85 0.43 0.67 -1.35
CA TYR A 85 1.52 1.59 -1.05
C TYR A 85 2.49 0.99 0.00
N TRP A 86 1.96 0.35 1.05
CA TRP A 86 2.81 -0.31 2.05
C TRP A 86 3.55 -1.54 1.52
N ILE A 87 3.01 -2.28 0.55
CA ILE A 87 3.74 -3.33 -0.16
C ILE A 87 4.97 -2.73 -0.87
N GLY A 88 4.79 -1.64 -1.62
CA GLY A 88 5.91 -0.96 -2.30
C GLY A 88 6.97 -0.44 -1.31
N GLN A 89 6.55 0.12 -0.18
CA GLN A 89 7.47 0.52 0.89
C GLN A 89 8.19 -0.67 1.54
N THR A 90 7.52 -1.81 1.64
CA THR A 90 8.12 -3.04 2.18
C THR A 90 9.23 -3.55 1.27
N TYR A 91 8.98 -3.63 -0.05
CA TYR A 91 10.03 -3.95 -1.02
C TYR A 91 11.19 -2.96 -0.99
N PHE A 92 10.91 -1.66 -0.84
CA PHE A 92 11.96 -0.66 -0.66
C PHE A 92 12.83 -0.93 0.58
N ARG A 93 12.24 -1.31 1.71
CA ARG A 93 12.97 -1.67 2.94
C ARG A 93 13.83 -2.93 2.78
N MET A 94 13.38 -3.87 1.95
CA MET A 94 14.15 -5.07 1.58
C MET A 94 15.30 -4.77 0.61
N GLY A 95 15.42 -3.54 0.10
CA GLY A 95 16.39 -3.18 -0.95
C GLY A 95 16.00 -3.70 -2.34
N GLN A 96 14.78 -4.21 -2.50
CA GLN A 96 14.20 -4.69 -3.74
C GLN A 96 13.60 -3.51 -4.51
N LEU A 97 14.48 -2.69 -5.07
CA LEU A 97 14.13 -1.38 -5.63
C LEU A 97 13.31 -1.48 -6.92
N ASP A 98 13.49 -2.53 -7.72
CA ASP A 98 12.74 -2.74 -8.96
C ASP A 98 11.30 -3.17 -8.65
N GLU A 99 11.13 -4.09 -7.70
CA GLU A 99 9.84 -4.55 -7.22
C GLU A 99 9.06 -3.41 -6.55
N ALA A 100 9.73 -2.57 -5.75
CA ALA A 100 9.11 -1.39 -5.15
C ALA A 100 8.51 -0.45 -6.21
N LEU A 101 9.27 -0.13 -7.28
CA LEU A 101 8.78 0.71 -8.37
C LEU A 101 7.59 0.07 -9.09
N SER A 102 7.69 -1.23 -9.41
CA SER A 102 6.61 -1.98 -10.07
C SER A 102 5.29 -1.91 -9.29
N ILE A 103 5.34 -2.04 -7.96
CA ILE A 103 4.15 -1.94 -7.11
C ILE A 103 3.59 -0.51 -7.07
N PHE A 104 4.45 0.50 -7.02
CA PHE A 104 4.01 1.90 -7.05
C PHE A 104 3.43 2.32 -8.40
N ASP A 105 3.99 1.85 -9.52
CA ASP A 105 3.43 2.04 -10.85
C ASP A 105 2.03 1.41 -10.91
N LYS A 106 1.91 0.16 -10.47
CA LYS A 106 0.63 -0.55 -10.41
C LYS A 106 -0.39 0.18 -9.52
N LEU A 107 0.03 0.80 -8.42
CA LEU A 107 -0.87 1.60 -7.59
C LEU A 107 -1.48 2.76 -8.38
N ILE A 108 -0.68 3.45 -9.16
CA ILE A 108 -1.13 4.60 -9.97
C ILE A 108 -2.08 4.12 -11.08
N GLU A 109 -1.83 2.95 -11.66
CA GLU A 109 -2.70 2.30 -12.66
C GLU A 109 -4.03 1.83 -12.06
N ASP A 110 -3.99 1.15 -10.91
CA ASP A 110 -5.17 0.59 -10.23
C ASP A 110 -6.06 1.70 -9.64
N TYR A 111 -5.48 2.84 -9.24
CA TYR A 111 -6.18 3.92 -8.54
C TYR A 111 -5.86 5.34 -9.08
N PRO A 112 -6.16 5.67 -10.35
CA PRO A 112 -5.70 6.89 -11.04
C PRO A 112 -6.20 8.23 -10.48
N GLY A 113 -7.05 8.23 -9.45
CA GLY A 113 -7.54 9.42 -8.74
C GLY A 113 -7.30 9.40 -7.23
N SER A 114 -6.48 8.46 -6.73
CA SER A 114 -6.24 8.35 -5.29
C SER A 114 -5.43 9.52 -4.75
N ALA A 115 -5.80 10.01 -3.57
CA ALA A 115 -5.04 11.01 -2.83
C ALA A 115 -3.65 10.51 -2.38
N ILE A 116 -3.36 9.21 -2.49
CA ILE A 116 -2.05 8.64 -2.17
C ILE A 116 -1.03 8.76 -3.33
N ILE A 117 -1.48 9.11 -4.54
CA ILE A 117 -0.58 9.22 -5.70
C ILE A 117 0.60 10.19 -5.45
N PRO A 118 0.40 11.42 -4.91
CA PRO A 118 1.53 12.33 -4.71
C PRO A 118 2.61 11.78 -3.76
N VAL A 119 2.21 11.15 -2.65
CA VAL A 119 3.19 10.52 -1.73
C VAL A 119 3.84 9.29 -2.37
N THR A 120 3.11 8.54 -3.17
CA THR A 120 3.64 7.41 -3.95
C THR A 120 4.72 7.87 -4.93
N GLN A 121 4.47 8.95 -5.67
CA GLN A 121 5.47 9.53 -6.60
C GLN A 121 6.73 10.04 -5.88
N LEU A 122 6.58 10.64 -4.69
CA LEU A 122 7.73 11.02 -3.85
C LEU A 122 8.54 9.79 -3.42
N MET A 123 7.86 8.70 -3.07
CA MET A 123 8.52 7.44 -2.73
C MET A 123 9.25 6.84 -3.94
N MET A 124 8.63 6.83 -5.13
CA MET A 124 9.30 6.39 -6.36
C MET A 124 10.55 7.21 -6.68
N ALA A 125 10.50 8.53 -6.51
CA ALA A 125 11.67 9.40 -6.67
C ALA A 125 12.79 9.03 -5.68
N ARG A 126 12.43 8.72 -4.43
CA ARG A 126 13.39 8.21 -3.43
C ARG A 126 13.99 6.87 -3.83
N VAL A 127 13.18 5.93 -4.31
CA VAL A 127 13.64 4.62 -4.80
C VAL A 127 14.63 4.80 -5.95
N GLN A 128 14.31 5.68 -6.92
CA GLN A 128 15.17 5.96 -8.06
C GLN A 128 16.51 6.56 -7.64
N LYS A 129 16.51 7.47 -6.66
CA LYS A 129 17.75 8.01 -6.07
C LYS A 129 18.59 6.92 -5.41
N GLU A 130 17.98 5.97 -4.70
CA GLU A 130 18.72 4.87 -4.10
C GLU A 130 19.32 3.92 -5.16
N LYS A 131 18.60 3.67 -6.26
CA LYS A 131 19.14 2.92 -7.40
C LYS A 131 20.37 3.59 -8.00
N GLU A 132 20.34 4.92 -8.14
CA GLU A 132 21.49 5.69 -8.64
C GLU A 132 22.67 5.63 -7.66
N ASN A 133 22.42 5.82 -6.35
CA ASN A 133 23.44 5.67 -5.32
C ASN A 133 24.11 4.29 -5.35
N ASN A 134 23.33 3.23 -5.50
CA ASN A 134 23.85 1.86 -5.59
C ASN A 134 24.71 1.64 -6.83
N LYS A 135 24.36 2.25 -7.97
CA LYS A 135 25.21 2.23 -9.17
C LYS A 135 26.53 2.97 -8.97
N LEU A 136 26.48 4.13 -8.29
CA LEU A 136 27.69 4.91 -7.98
C LEU A 136 28.62 4.13 -7.05
N ARG A 137 28.08 3.50 -6.01
CA ARG A 137 28.84 2.61 -5.09
C ARG A 137 29.46 1.42 -5.83
N ALA A 138 28.69 0.74 -6.67
CA ALA A 138 29.20 -0.36 -7.47
C ALA A 138 30.33 0.08 -8.42
N LYS A 139 30.20 1.26 -9.03
CA LYS A 139 31.25 1.84 -9.89
C LYS A 139 32.47 2.25 -9.08
N SER A 140 32.31 2.86 -7.90
CA SER A 140 33.46 3.18 -7.05
C SER A 140 34.21 1.92 -6.67
N ASP A 141 33.52 0.87 -6.22
CA ASP A 141 34.15 -0.39 -5.80
C ASP A 141 34.89 -1.06 -6.97
N ALA A 142 34.34 -1.00 -8.18
CA ALA A 142 34.98 -1.53 -9.38
C ALA A 142 36.21 -0.71 -9.84
N THR A 143 36.25 0.59 -9.54
CA THR A 143 37.32 1.51 -9.99
C THR A 143 38.32 1.83 -8.87
N MET A 144 38.07 1.36 -7.64
CA MET A 144 38.92 1.61 -6.48
C MET A 144 40.25 0.88 -6.63
N ASP A 145 41.28 1.62 -7.06
CA ASP A 145 42.61 1.46 -6.50
C ASP A 145 42.43 1.45 -4.97
N LYS A 146 42.88 0.39 -4.26
CA LYS A 146 42.71 0.17 -2.80
C LYS A 146 43.26 1.30 -1.92
N LYS A 147 43.75 2.36 -2.55
CA LYS A 147 44.18 3.62 -1.98
C LYS A 147 43.07 4.66 -1.89
N THR A 148 41.94 4.59 -2.59
CA THR A 148 40.91 5.62 -2.47
C THR A 148 39.84 5.19 -1.45
N ILE A 149 39.17 6.13 -0.77
CA ILE A 149 38.01 5.91 0.11
C ILE A 149 37.00 6.98 -0.28
N ILE A 150 35.71 6.67 -0.43
CA ILE A 150 34.66 7.66 -0.73
C ILE A 150 33.66 7.67 0.41
N ASP A 151 33.36 8.85 0.98
CA ASP A 151 32.34 8.97 2.03
C ASP A 151 30.93 8.74 1.42
N PRO A 152 30.19 7.71 1.87
CA PRO A 152 28.89 7.34 1.31
C PRO A 152 27.76 8.34 1.61
N LYS A 153 27.96 9.32 2.51
CA LYS A 153 26.99 10.38 2.81
C LYS A 153 27.24 11.66 2.02
N THR A 154 28.51 11.99 1.76
CA THR A 154 28.91 13.28 1.15
C THR A 154 29.44 13.13 -0.27
N GLY A 155 29.86 11.93 -0.69
CA GLY A 155 30.47 11.66 -1.99
C GLY A 155 31.92 12.14 -2.10
N VAL A 156 32.53 12.61 -1.00
CA VAL A 156 33.92 13.13 -1.00
C VAL A 156 34.91 11.98 -1.11
N GLU A 157 35.90 12.12 -2.00
CA GLU A 157 36.99 11.15 -2.22
C GLU A 157 38.22 11.46 -1.35
N TYR A 158 38.85 10.41 -0.81
CA TYR A 158 40.06 10.45 0.01
C TYR A 158 41.10 9.49 -0.55
N LYS A 159 42.37 9.88 -0.64
CA LYS A 159 43.48 9.00 -1.08
C LYS A 159 44.39 8.60 0.10
N LYS A 160 44.43 7.32 0.43
CA LYS A 160 45.37 6.61 1.29
C LYS A 160 46.75 6.57 0.64
N THR A 161 47.68 7.34 1.18
CA THR A 161 49.02 7.58 0.62
C THR A 161 50.12 6.65 1.16
N GLY A 162 49.82 5.63 1.99
CA GLY A 162 50.84 4.66 2.44
C GLY A 162 50.35 3.48 3.30
N ILE A 163 51.20 2.44 3.43
CA ILE A 163 51.05 1.31 4.35
C ILE A 163 51.81 1.64 5.63
N LEU A 164 51.12 1.76 6.78
CA LEU A 164 51.77 1.91 8.07
C LEU A 164 52.08 0.53 8.64
N ARG A 165 53.37 0.22 8.75
CA ARG A 165 53.88 -0.99 9.38
C ARG A 165 53.88 -0.78 10.90
N GLY A 166 52.81 -1.19 11.58
CA GLY A 166 52.81 -1.36 13.04
C GLY A 166 51.60 -0.80 13.78
N LYS A 167 50.96 -1.70 14.56
CA LYS A 167 49.90 -1.52 15.58
C LYS A 167 49.51 -0.06 15.91
N LYS A 168 48.28 0.30 15.51
CA LYS A 168 47.49 1.54 15.69
C LYS A 168 47.47 2.40 14.42
N ASP A 169 46.48 2.11 13.58
CA ASP A 169 46.24 2.79 12.31
C ASP A 169 45.91 4.27 12.52
N VAL A 170 46.86 5.15 12.18
CA VAL A 170 46.64 6.59 12.06
C VAL A 170 46.40 6.90 10.59
N ILE A 171 45.19 7.30 10.23
CA ILE A 171 44.85 7.79 8.89
C ILE A 171 45.42 9.22 8.78
N SER A 172 46.36 9.46 7.86
CA SER A 172 46.83 10.81 7.54
C SER A 172 46.05 11.36 6.35
N TYR A 173 45.43 12.53 6.57
CA TYR A 173 44.59 13.25 5.62
C TYR A 173 45.47 14.11 4.70
N SER A 174 45.53 13.83 3.39
CA SER A 174 46.05 14.81 2.44
C SER A 174 44.89 15.70 1.99
N LEU A 175 44.68 16.81 2.70
CA LEU A 175 43.70 17.82 2.33
C LEU A 175 44.08 18.41 0.96
N GLY A 176 43.39 18.00 -0.08
CA GLY A 176 43.51 18.57 -1.43
C GLY A 176 42.68 19.85 -1.62
N LEU A 177 42.36 20.57 -0.54
CA LEU A 177 41.78 21.90 -0.61
C LEU A 177 42.85 22.91 -0.23
N HIS A 178 43.40 23.59 -1.24
CA HIS A 178 43.85 24.96 -1.06
C HIS A 178 42.66 25.74 -0.51
N LEU A 179 42.67 26.00 0.80
CA LEU A 179 41.95 27.15 1.33
C LEU A 179 42.64 28.38 0.72
N SER A 180 42.10 28.83 -0.41
CA SER A 180 42.30 30.21 -0.83
C SER A 180 41.66 31.07 0.25
N SER A 181 42.46 31.47 1.22
CA SER A 181 42.18 32.62 2.06
C SER A 181 41.90 33.80 1.13
N ASN A 182 40.64 34.20 1.02
CA ASN A 182 40.26 35.53 0.59
C ASN A 182 38.90 35.88 1.18
N GLY A 183 38.90 36.82 2.12
CA GLY A 183 37.77 37.66 2.52
C GLY A 183 36.96 37.15 3.68
#